data_AF-A0A842M8B0-F1
#
_entry.id   AF-A0A842M8B0-F1
#
_cell.length_a   1.000
_cell.length_b   1.000
_cell.length_c   1.000
_cell.angle_alpha   90.00
_cell.angle_beta   90.00
_cell.angle_gamma   90.00
#
_symmetry.space_group_name_H-M   'P 1'
#
loop_
_entity.id
_entity.type
_entity.pdbx_description
1 polymer ?
#
loop_
_entity_poly.entity_id
_entity_poly.type
_entity_poly.pdbx_seq_one_letter_code
_entity_poly.pdbx_strand_id
1 'polypeptide(L)'
;MPEISDLLIILVASALPPLAYLVWVRGWEICNREELKDLYRALAIGATYTVFLAVIVSTVFNAIFFGLFRTVILIPIEMQADLVLIASVLVVAPLVEESIKMTGFRLILGKIREVEDGMVYGMAIGFGFALTENVIYGWEQALAGGLTSGLALVAVRSVLSSFLHASATAITGLGLSKSLIANRGGIRFFEVTRYLATAIGLHALFNFLSASSMLFGSTAATGLLGLMLIPLIYLVLTRIRKYTALLDKGGPCNAGG
;
A
#
# COMPACT_ATOMS: atom_id res chain seq x y z
N MET A 1 6.80 -14.63 27.09
CA MET A 1 7.31 -13.47 26.31
C MET A 1 7.69 -14.01 24.94
N PRO A 2 7.41 -13.31 23.83
CA PRO A 2 7.72 -13.86 22.51
C PRO A 2 9.21 -14.09 22.30
N GLU A 3 9.55 -15.21 21.69
CA GLU A 3 10.94 -15.59 21.40
C GLU A 3 11.35 -15.21 19.96
N ILE A 4 12.64 -15.33 19.63
CA ILE A 4 13.13 -15.05 18.26
C ILE A 4 12.43 -15.95 17.22
N SER A 5 12.04 -17.17 17.61
CA SER A 5 11.24 -18.07 16.79
C SER A 5 9.88 -17.48 16.40
N ASP A 6 9.26 -16.68 17.28
CA ASP A 6 7.95 -16.08 17.04
C ASP A 6 8.03 -14.98 15.98
N LEU A 7 9.14 -14.23 15.96
CA LEU A 7 9.42 -13.25 14.90
C LEU A 7 9.56 -13.94 13.53
N LEU A 8 10.24 -15.10 13.47
CA LEU A 8 10.35 -15.88 12.24
C LEU A 8 8.98 -16.39 11.76
N ILE A 9 8.14 -16.85 12.70
CA ILE A 9 6.77 -17.30 12.38
C ILE A 9 5.94 -16.13 11.81
N ILE A 10 5.99 -14.94 12.44
CA ILE A 10 5.30 -13.75 11.96
C ILE A 10 5.82 -13.29 10.59
N LEU A 11 7.14 -13.36 10.38
CA LEU A 11 7.76 -13.03 9.10
C LEU A 11 7.22 -13.94 7.99
N VAL A 12 7.22 -15.26 8.21
CA VAL A 12 6.70 -16.23 7.24
C VAL A 12 5.21 -16.01 7.00
N ALA A 13 4.42 -15.86 8.06
CA ALA A 13 2.98 -15.60 7.96
C ALA A 13 2.66 -14.31 7.19
N SER A 14 3.50 -13.28 7.32
CA SER A 14 3.34 -11.99 6.63
C SER A 14 3.81 -12.03 5.18
N ALA A 15 4.78 -12.88 4.86
CA ALA A 15 5.36 -12.98 3.52
C ALA A 15 4.56 -13.87 2.56
N LEU A 16 3.99 -14.98 3.06
CA LEU A 16 3.29 -15.95 2.21
C LEU A 16 2.13 -15.35 1.41
N PRO A 17 1.22 -14.54 1.99
CA PRO A 17 0.08 -14.01 1.24
C PRO A 17 0.49 -13.05 0.11
N PRO A 18 1.34 -12.02 0.33
CA PRO A 18 1.84 -11.17 -0.76
C PRO A 18 2.49 -11.93 -1.92
N LEU A 19 3.27 -12.98 -1.63
CA LEU A 19 3.88 -13.82 -2.65
C LEU A 19 2.83 -14.61 -3.45
N ALA A 20 1.83 -15.17 -2.79
CA ALA A 20 0.73 -15.87 -3.44
C ALA A 20 -0.13 -14.92 -4.29
N TYR A 21 -0.42 -13.72 -3.79
CA TYR A 21 -1.22 -12.73 -4.52
C TYR A 21 -0.50 -12.22 -5.76
N LEU A 22 0.83 -12.14 -5.75
CA LEU A 22 1.60 -11.73 -6.92
C LEU A 22 1.45 -12.75 -8.07
N VAL A 23 1.48 -14.06 -7.76
CA VAL A 23 1.19 -15.12 -8.74
C VAL A 23 -0.25 -15.00 -9.25
N TRP A 24 -1.20 -14.70 -8.36
CA TRP A 24 -2.61 -14.52 -8.74
C TRP A 24 -2.85 -13.30 -9.64
N VAL A 25 -2.26 -12.14 -9.32
CA VAL A 25 -2.38 -10.90 -10.09
C VAL A 25 -1.70 -11.04 -11.45
N ARG A 26 -0.55 -11.72 -11.52
CA ARG A 26 0.09 -12.05 -12.81
C ARG A 26 -0.86 -12.85 -13.72
N GLY A 27 -1.72 -13.67 -13.15
CA GLY A 27 -2.73 -14.42 -13.90
C GLY A 27 -3.84 -13.58 -14.52
N TRP A 28 -3.91 -12.27 -14.23
CA TRP A 28 -4.94 -11.38 -14.79
C TRP A 28 -4.62 -10.92 -16.20
N GLU A 29 -3.34 -10.85 -16.56
CA GLU A 29 -2.88 -10.58 -17.91
C GLU A 29 -3.05 -11.85 -18.76
N ILE A 30 -3.51 -11.68 -19.99
CA ILE A 30 -3.61 -12.76 -20.98
C ILE A 30 -2.45 -12.61 -21.96
N CYS A 31 -2.19 -11.38 -22.40
CA CYS A 31 -1.13 -11.05 -23.34
C CYS A 31 0.09 -10.48 -22.61
N ASN A 32 1.28 -10.63 -23.21
CA ASN A 32 2.55 -10.05 -22.74
C ASN A 32 2.86 -10.15 -21.23
N ARG A 33 2.34 -11.18 -20.55
CA ARG A 33 2.41 -11.37 -19.09
C ARG A 33 3.79 -11.05 -18.53
N GLU A 34 3.80 -10.22 -17.50
CA GLU A 34 5.07 -9.81 -16.90
C GLU A 34 5.86 -11.00 -16.33
N GLU A 35 7.19 -10.91 -16.42
CA GLU A 35 8.05 -11.97 -15.92
C GLU A 35 8.02 -12.02 -14.39
N LEU A 36 7.87 -13.23 -13.81
CA LEU A 36 7.83 -13.39 -12.34
C LEU A 36 9.04 -12.76 -11.64
N LYS A 37 10.23 -12.83 -12.27
CA LYS A 37 11.46 -12.25 -11.71
C LYS A 37 11.34 -10.73 -11.52
N ASP A 38 10.67 -10.04 -12.43
CA ASP A 38 10.51 -8.59 -12.40
C ASP A 38 9.40 -8.19 -11.41
N LEU A 39 8.35 -9.00 -11.29
CA LEU A 39 7.35 -8.84 -10.24
C LEU A 39 7.95 -9.04 -8.84
N TYR A 40 8.77 -10.07 -8.62
CA TYR A 40 9.46 -10.27 -7.34
C TYR A 40 10.46 -9.15 -7.04
N ARG A 41 11.11 -8.58 -8.05
CA ARG A 41 11.94 -7.37 -7.88
C ARG A 41 11.10 -6.18 -7.42
N ALA A 42 9.95 -5.94 -8.05
CA ALA A 42 9.03 -4.87 -7.65
C ALA A 42 8.51 -5.07 -6.22
N LEU A 43 8.17 -6.31 -5.84
CA LEU A 43 7.84 -6.66 -4.46
C LEU A 43 9.01 -6.39 -3.50
N ALA A 44 10.23 -6.77 -3.86
CA ALA A 44 11.41 -6.51 -3.03
C ALA A 44 11.68 -5.00 -2.87
N ILE A 45 11.51 -4.21 -3.93
CA ILE A 45 11.60 -2.74 -3.88
C ILE A 45 10.57 -2.18 -2.89
N GLY A 46 9.34 -2.70 -2.92
CA GLY A 46 8.28 -2.38 -1.98
C GLY A 46 8.63 -2.69 -0.52
N ALA A 47 9.09 -3.92 -0.29
CA ALA A 47 9.39 -4.44 1.04
C ALA A 47 10.64 -3.83 1.68
N THR A 48 11.51 -3.20 0.88
CA THR A 48 12.79 -2.64 1.35
C THR A 48 12.84 -1.13 1.12
N TYR A 49 13.21 -0.69 -0.08
CA TYR A 49 13.49 0.70 -0.41
C TYR A 49 12.32 1.63 -0.07
N THR A 50 11.09 1.32 -0.47
CA THR A 50 9.97 2.24 -0.28
C THR A 50 9.49 2.27 1.16
N VAL A 51 9.38 1.13 1.86
CA VAL A 51 9.06 1.11 3.30
C VAL A 51 10.10 1.87 4.10
N PHE A 52 11.40 1.58 3.89
CA PHE A 52 12.47 2.18 4.67
C PHE A 52 12.52 3.70 4.48
N LEU A 53 12.41 4.15 3.23
CA LEU A 53 12.38 5.57 2.93
C LEU A 53 11.11 6.24 3.48
N ALA A 54 9.95 5.56 3.41
CA ALA A 54 8.71 6.09 3.96
C ALA A 54 8.78 6.24 5.47
N VAL A 55 9.36 5.29 6.21
CA VAL A 55 9.56 5.40 7.66
C VAL A 55 10.42 6.63 7.98
N ILE A 56 11.57 6.79 7.33
CA ILE A 56 12.46 7.95 7.55
C ILE A 56 11.72 9.26 7.27
N VAL A 57 11.11 9.38 6.10
CA VAL A 57 10.42 10.61 5.69
C VAL A 57 9.24 10.90 6.60
N SER A 58 8.46 9.89 6.99
CA SER A 58 7.36 10.03 7.95
C SER A 58 7.88 10.50 9.29
N THR A 59 8.96 9.94 9.84
CA THR A 59 9.52 10.38 11.12
C THR A 59 9.98 11.84 11.07
N VAL A 60 10.71 12.23 10.02
CA VAL A 60 11.16 13.62 9.83
C VAL A 60 9.98 14.57 9.65
N PHE A 61 9.01 14.20 8.81
CA PHE A 61 7.83 15.02 8.55
C PHE A 61 7.02 15.23 9.82
N ASN A 62 6.75 14.16 10.58
CA ASN A 62 6.04 14.25 11.86
C ASN A 62 6.78 15.14 12.86
N ALA A 63 8.11 14.99 12.99
CA ALA A 63 8.91 15.79 13.91
C ALA A 63 8.88 17.28 13.57
N ILE A 64 9.01 17.65 12.29
CA ILE A 64 9.00 19.05 11.85
C ILE A 64 7.59 19.63 11.92
N PHE A 65 6.62 18.95 11.29
CA PHE A 65 5.25 19.44 11.16
C PHE A 65 4.60 19.61 12.53
N PHE A 66 4.66 18.59 13.38
CA PHE A 66 4.07 18.66 14.71
C PHE A 66 4.95 19.42 15.71
N GLY A 67 6.26 19.47 15.53
CA GLY A 67 7.14 20.36 16.31
C GLY A 67 6.75 21.82 16.15
N LEU A 68 6.53 22.27 14.92
CA LEU A 68 6.04 23.62 14.62
C LEU A 68 4.57 23.81 15.06
N PHE A 69 3.71 22.83 14.80
CA PHE A 69 2.30 22.87 15.21
C PHE A 69 2.13 23.16 16.71
N ARG A 70 2.91 22.47 17.56
CA ARG A 70 2.91 22.65 19.02
C ARG A 70 3.30 24.06 19.46
N THR A 71 4.12 24.76 18.66
CA THR A 71 4.55 26.14 18.97
C THR A 71 3.55 27.21 18.52
N VAL A 72 2.67 26.91 17.56
CA VAL A 72 1.77 27.90 16.94
C VAL A 72 0.34 27.79 17.48
N ILE A 73 -0.09 26.60 17.90
CA ILE A 73 -1.49 26.33 18.26
C ILE A 73 -1.70 26.47 19.78
N LEU A 74 -2.64 27.33 20.18
CA LEU A 74 -3.04 27.59 21.58
C LEU A 74 -4.05 26.56 22.13
N ILE A 75 -3.86 25.27 21.82
CA ILE A 75 -4.70 24.18 22.36
C ILE A 75 -3.98 23.57 23.57
N PRO A 76 -4.67 23.11 24.63
CA PRO A 76 -4.03 22.42 25.76
C PRO A 76 -3.19 21.22 25.30
N ILE A 77 -1.99 21.05 25.87
CA ILE A 77 -0.99 20.02 25.49
C ILE A 77 -1.60 18.60 25.49
N GLU A 78 -2.51 18.34 26.43
CA GLU A 78 -3.22 17.05 26.56
C GLU A 78 -4.05 16.71 25.31
N MET A 79 -4.73 17.69 24.72
CA MET A 79 -5.51 17.50 23.48
C MET A 79 -4.64 17.45 22.22
N GLN A 80 -3.38 17.87 22.31
CA GLN A 80 -2.47 17.84 21.16
C GLN A 80 -1.99 16.43 20.84
N ALA A 81 -1.87 15.54 21.83
CA ALA A 81 -1.36 14.19 21.63
C ALA A 81 -2.27 13.36 20.70
N ASP A 82 -3.58 13.37 20.98
CA ASP A 82 -4.56 12.63 20.18
C ASP A 82 -4.71 13.22 18.76
N LEU A 83 -4.69 14.55 18.65
CA LEU A 83 -4.74 15.22 17.34
C LEU A 83 -3.51 14.88 16.49
N VAL A 84 -2.32 14.89 17.10
CA VAL A 84 -1.07 14.50 16.43
C VAL A 84 -1.16 13.06 15.95
N LEU A 85 -1.62 12.14 16.80
CA LEU A 85 -1.76 10.72 16.43
C LEU A 85 -2.75 10.53 15.27
N ILE A 86 -3.95 11.13 15.36
CA ILE A 86 -4.98 11.04 14.32
C ILE A 86 -4.46 11.62 13.00
N ALA A 87 -3.85 12.81 13.03
CA ALA A 87 -3.32 13.44 11.82
C ALA A 87 -2.13 12.64 11.23
N SER A 88 -1.29 12.03 12.08
CA SER A 88 -0.19 11.17 11.64
C SER A 88 -0.72 9.96 10.88
N VAL A 89 -1.75 9.28 11.42
CA VAL A 89 -2.31 8.06 10.84
C VAL A 89 -3.19 8.32 9.62
N LEU A 90 -3.99 9.39 9.64
CA LEU A 90 -4.98 9.66 8.58
C LEU A 90 -4.46 10.54 7.45
N VAL A 91 -3.42 11.34 7.69
CA VAL A 91 -2.92 12.31 6.70
C VAL A 91 -1.46 12.07 6.37
N VAL A 92 -0.58 12.10 7.37
CA VAL A 92 0.87 12.03 7.13
C VAL A 92 1.27 10.69 6.54
N ALA A 93 0.85 9.57 7.15
CA ALA A 93 1.18 8.23 6.66
C ALA A 93 0.69 7.99 5.22
N PRO A 94 -0.61 8.17 4.87
CA PRO A 94 -1.07 8.02 3.50
C PRO A 94 -0.34 8.93 2.50
N LEU A 95 -0.11 10.19 2.85
CA LEU A 95 0.57 11.16 1.99
C LEU A 95 2.01 10.73 1.71
N VAL A 96 2.78 10.45 2.76
CA VAL A 96 4.20 10.11 2.65
C VAL A 96 4.36 8.76 1.98
N GLU A 97 3.63 7.74 2.43
CA GLU A 97 3.82 6.39 1.94
C GLU A 97 3.49 6.24 0.45
N GLU A 98 2.34 6.74 -0.01
CA GLU A 98 1.98 6.62 -1.42
C GLU A 98 2.91 7.46 -2.32
N SER A 99 3.38 8.62 -1.82
CA SER A 99 4.38 9.44 -2.52
C SER A 99 5.72 8.73 -2.65
N ILE A 100 6.16 8.02 -1.59
CA ILE A 100 7.41 7.27 -1.60
C ILE A 100 7.29 5.98 -2.42
N LYS A 101 6.17 5.24 -2.34
CA LYS A 101 5.90 4.05 -3.18
C LYS A 101 6.00 4.38 -4.66
N MET A 102 5.52 5.56 -5.08
CA MET A 102 5.69 6.05 -6.45
C MET A 102 7.17 6.10 -6.88
N THR A 103 8.10 6.41 -5.98
CA THR A 103 9.53 6.46 -6.33
C THR A 103 10.12 5.07 -6.62
N GLY A 104 9.51 4.00 -6.09
CA GLY A 104 9.89 2.62 -6.38
C GLY A 104 9.79 2.28 -7.87
N PHE A 105 8.89 2.93 -8.60
CA PHE A 105 8.77 2.74 -10.05
C PHE A 105 10.04 3.10 -10.80
N ARG A 106 10.85 4.06 -10.32
CA ARG A 106 12.12 4.46 -10.96
C ARG A 106 13.08 3.29 -11.18
N LEU A 107 12.99 2.27 -10.33
CA LEU A 107 13.83 1.07 -10.37
C LEU A 107 13.26 -0.03 -11.28
N ILE A 108 12.04 0.16 -11.82
CA ILE A 108 11.36 -0.81 -12.70
C ILE A 108 10.83 -0.17 -13.99
N LEU A 109 11.04 1.14 -14.23
CA LEU A 109 10.53 1.86 -15.42
C LEU A 109 10.89 1.18 -16.74
N GLY A 110 12.10 0.63 -16.85
CA GLY A 110 12.56 -0.04 -18.07
C GLY A 110 11.83 -1.35 -18.40
N LYS A 111 10.92 -1.80 -17.51
CA LYS A 111 10.08 -2.98 -17.72
C LYS A 111 8.65 -2.64 -18.13
N ILE A 112 8.22 -1.38 -17.94
CA ILE A 112 6.89 -0.91 -18.31
C ILE A 112 6.88 -0.67 -19.82
N ARG A 113 6.14 -1.51 -20.55
CA ARG A 113 5.94 -1.43 -22.00
C ARG A 113 4.51 -1.03 -22.33
N GLU A 114 3.55 -1.52 -21.54
CA GLU A 114 2.12 -1.30 -21.70
C GLU A 114 1.53 -0.57 -20.48
N VAL A 115 0.30 -0.05 -20.61
CA VAL A 115 -0.30 0.82 -19.59
C VAL A 115 -0.63 0.01 -18.34
N GLU A 116 -1.11 -1.21 -18.54
CA GLU A 116 -1.46 -2.24 -17.58
C GLU A 116 -0.26 -2.69 -16.73
N ASP A 117 0.95 -2.74 -17.30
CA ASP A 117 2.18 -3.08 -16.57
C ASP A 117 2.37 -2.16 -15.37
N GLY A 118 2.05 -0.87 -15.53
CA GLY A 118 2.10 0.10 -14.44
C GLY A 118 1.20 -0.29 -13.26
N MET A 119 0.04 -0.85 -13.53
CA MET A 119 -0.86 -1.36 -12.50
C MET A 119 -0.31 -2.63 -11.86
N VAL A 120 0.18 -3.58 -12.65
CA VAL A 120 0.69 -4.87 -12.16
C VAL A 120 1.96 -4.70 -11.32
N TYR A 121 2.94 -3.92 -11.81
CA TYR A 121 4.12 -3.54 -11.04
C TYR A 121 3.77 -2.70 -9.82
N GLY A 122 2.76 -1.84 -9.92
CA GLY A 122 2.24 -1.08 -8.79
C GLY A 122 1.66 -1.96 -7.69
N MET A 123 0.87 -2.97 -8.05
CA MET A 123 0.39 -3.97 -7.09
C MET A 123 1.54 -4.71 -6.42
N ALA A 124 2.57 -5.10 -7.18
CA ALA A 124 3.73 -5.78 -6.62
C ALA A 124 4.49 -4.90 -5.60
N ILE A 125 4.76 -3.63 -5.91
CA ILE A 125 5.37 -2.68 -4.97
C ILE A 125 4.49 -2.52 -3.71
N GLY A 126 3.18 -2.36 -3.88
CA GLY A 126 2.24 -2.22 -2.77
C GLY A 126 2.17 -3.47 -1.88
N PHE A 127 2.18 -4.67 -2.46
CA PHE A 127 2.26 -5.93 -1.72
C PHE A 127 3.57 -6.06 -0.93
N GLY A 128 4.69 -5.65 -1.53
CA GLY A 128 5.97 -5.59 -0.84
C GLY A 128 5.94 -4.67 0.37
N PHE A 129 5.38 -3.47 0.21
CA PHE A 129 5.25 -2.52 1.31
C PHE A 129 4.40 -3.11 2.45
N ALA A 130 3.24 -3.68 2.10
CA ALA A 130 2.33 -4.29 3.05
C ALA A 130 2.95 -5.49 3.78
N LEU A 131 3.80 -6.27 3.12
CA LEU A 131 4.54 -7.38 3.74
C LEU A 131 5.31 -6.88 4.95
N THR A 132 6.14 -5.86 4.78
CA THR A 132 7.01 -5.37 5.86
C THR A 132 6.20 -4.72 6.97
N GLU A 133 5.13 -3.99 6.66
CA GLU A 133 4.22 -3.49 7.69
C GLU A 133 3.53 -4.63 8.46
N ASN A 134 3.07 -5.68 7.79
CA ASN A 134 2.44 -6.82 8.48
C ASN A 134 3.41 -7.49 9.46
N VAL A 135 4.70 -7.55 9.14
CA VAL A 135 5.72 -8.02 10.08
C VAL A 135 5.83 -7.10 11.29
N ILE A 136 5.95 -5.79 11.07
CA ILE A 136 6.10 -4.79 12.15
C ILE A 136 4.88 -4.83 13.08
N TYR A 137 3.68 -4.65 12.53
CA TYR A 137 2.44 -4.66 13.31
C TYR A 137 2.15 -6.01 13.96
N GLY A 138 2.40 -7.12 13.25
CA GLY A 138 2.24 -8.46 13.78
C GLY A 138 3.16 -8.72 14.97
N TRP A 139 4.41 -8.28 14.88
CA TRP A 139 5.40 -8.42 15.96
C TRP A 139 5.07 -7.55 17.16
N GLU A 140 4.72 -6.27 16.95
CA GLU A 140 4.26 -5.39 18.03
C GLU A 140 3.05 -5.99 18.77
N GLN A 141 2.08 -6.52 18.04
CA GLN A 141 0.91 -7.17 18.63
C GLN A 141 1.25 -8.48 19.34
N ALA A 142 2.22 -9.24 18.84
CA ALA A 142 2.71 -10.44 19.53
C ALA A 142 3.43 -10.11 20.83
N LEU A 143 4.22 -9.03 20.87
CA LEU A 143 4.85 -8.53 22.09
C LEU A 143 3.81 -8.11 23.14
N ALA A 144 2.73 -7.46 22.72
CA ALA A 144 1.67 -6.99 23.61
C ALA A 144 0.71 -8.09 24.08
N GLY A 145 0.35 -9.05 23.20
CA GLY A 145 -0.75 -10.00 23.42
C GLY A 145 -0.41 -11.47 23.16
N GLY A 146 0.86 -11.81 22.93
CA GLY A 146 1.33 -13.16 22.60
C GLY A 146 1.20 -13.51 21.11
N LEU A 147 1.90 -14.56 20.67
CA LEU A 147 2.00 -14.97 19.26
C LEU A 147 0.64 -15.13 18.57
N THR A 148 -0.35 -15.75 19.22
CA THR A 148 -1.70 -15.93 18.66
C THR A 148 -2.36 -14.59 18.31
N SER A 149 -2.18 -13.57 19.15
CA SER A 149 -2.70 -12.22 18.92
C SER A 149 -2.04 -11.55 17.71
N GLY A 150 -0.71 -11.67 17.61
CA GLY A 150 0.05 -11.19 16.46
C GLY A 150 -0.37 -11.88 15.15
N LEU A 151 -0.52 -13.21 15.16
CA LEU A 151 -0.95 -13.97 13.99
C LEU A 151 -2.39 -13.64 13.56
N ALA A 152 -3.29 -13.41 14.51
CA ALA A 152 -4.65 -12.96 14.21
C ALA A 152 -4.65 -11.61 13.50
N LEU A 153 -3.81 -10.67 13.96
CA LEU A 153 -3.65 -9.37 13.31
C LEU A 153 -3.03 -9.51 11.91
N VAL A 154 -1.97 -10.31 11.76
CA VAL A 154 -1.33 -10.59 10.46
C VAL A 154 -2.35 -11.18 9.48
N ALA A 155 -3.21 -12.10 9.91
CA ALA A 155 -4.22 -12.70 9.04
C ALA A 155 -5.20 -11.65 8.49
N VAL A 156 -5.70 -10.74 9.33
CA VAL A 156 -6.61 -9.67 8.90
C VAL A 156 -5.89 -8.68 7.97
N ARG A 157 -4.69 -8.23 8.34
CA ARG A 157 -3.92 -7.25 7.56
C ARG A 157 -3.43 -7.81 6.22
N SER A 158 -3.11 -9.09 6.18
CA SER A 158 -2.71 -9.81 4.97
C SER A 158 -3.83 -9.86 3.92
N VAL A 159 -5.08 -9.59 4.30
CA VAL A 159 -6.16 -9.40 3.34
C VAL A 159 -6.41 -7.90 3.15
N LEU A 160 -6.82 -7.20 4.21
CA LEU A 160 -7.35 -5.84 4.07
C LEU A 160 -6.27 -4.82 3.68
N SER A 161 -5.21 -4.69 4.49
CA SER A 161 -4.13 -3.71 4.24
C SER A 161 -3.31 -4.09 3.02
N SER A 162 -3.05 -5.38 2.79
CA SER A 162 -2.28 -5.82 1.61
C SER A 162 -2.97 -5.46 0.30
N PHE A 163 -4.28 -5.69 0.18
CA PHE A 163 -5.02 -5.27 -1.01
C PHE A 163 -5.23 -3.76 -1.09
N LEU A 164 -5.26 -3.03 0.03
CA LEU A 164 -5.24 -1.57 0.01
C LEU A 164 -3.96 -1.05 -0.65
N HIS A 165 -2.79 -1.41 -0.12
CA HIS A 165 -1.51 -0.88 -0.61
C HIS A 165 -1.30 -1.28 -2.06
N ALA A 166 -1.59 -2.53 -2.42
CA ALA A 166 -1.54 -2.98 -3.81
C ALA A 166 -2.45 -2.12 -4.72
N SER A 167 -3.69 -1.85 -4.29
CA SER A 167 -4.64 -1.07 -5.08
C SER A 167 -4.25 0.40 -5.20
N ALA A 168 -3.85 1.04 -4.10
CA ALA A 168 -3.43 2.44 -4.09
C ALA A 168 -2.20 2.65 -4.97
N THR A 169 -1.19 1.78 -4.84
CA THR A 169 0.02 1.86 -5.65
C THR A 169 -0.25 1.50 -7.12
N ALA A 170 -1.19 0.59 -7.43
CA ALA A 170 -1.63 0.32 -8.80
C ALA A 170 -2.30 1.53 -9.46
N ILE A 171 -3.09 2.32 -8.72
CA ILE A 171 -3.69 3.55 -9.23
C ILE A 171 -2.60 4.56 -9.61
N THR A 172 -1.60 4.75 -8.75
CA THR A 172 -0.44 5.61 -9.06
C THR A 172 0.34 5.08 -10.26
N GLY A 173 0.56 3.76 -10.32
CA GLY A 173 1.22 3.08 -11.42
C GLY A 173 0.52 3.26 -12.77
N LEU A 174 -0.82 3.25 -12.78
CA LEU A 174 -1.62 3.56 -13.96
C LEU A 174 -1.37 4.98 -14.49
N GLY A 175 -1.27 5.96 -13.60
CA GLY A 175 -0.97 7.34 -14.00
C GLY A 175 0.43 7.46 -14.60
N LEU A 176 1.38 6.76 -13.96
CA LEU A 176 2.77 6.77 -14.35
C LEU A 176 3.00 6.08 -15.71
N SER A 177 2.44 4.89 -15.94
CA SER A 177 2.57 4.19 -17.23
C SER A 177 1.89 4.95 -18.37
N LYS A 178 0.72 5.56 -18.12
CA LYS A 178 0.06 6.45 -19.10
C LYS A 178 0.95 7.61 -19.50
N SER A 179 1.55 8.30 -18.53
CA SER A 179 2.44 9.42 -18.81
C SER A 179 3.70 8.95 -19.55
N LEU A 180 4.30 7.84 -19.09
CA LEU A 180 5.49 7.24 -19.70
C LEU A 180 5.28 6.93 -21.19
N ILE A 181 4.19 6.25 -21.51
CA ILE A 181 3.88 5.81 -22.89
C ILE A 181 3.51 7.00 -23.77
N ALA A 182 2.63 7.90 -23.28
CA ALA A 182 2.20 9.07 -24.03
C ALA A 182 3.37 10.01 -24.38
N ASN A 183 4.37 10.09 -23.51
CA ASN A 183 5.51 11.01 -23.65
C ASN A 183 6.82 10.31 -24.06
N ARG A 184 6.75 9.14 -24.71
CA ARG A 184 7.91 8.42 -25.27
C ARG A 184 9.04 8.20 -24.25
N GLY A 185 8.68 7.79 -23.03
CA GLY A 185 9.62 7.54 -21.93
C GLY A 185 9.76 8.68 -20.92
N GLY A 186 9.16 9.85 -21.18
CA GLY A 186 9.08 10.94 -20.20
C GLY A 186 7.93 10.76 -19.21
N ILE A 187 8.11 11.14 -17.94
CA ILE A 187 7.02 11.21 -16.96
C ILE A 187 6.76 12.67 -16.63
N ARG A 188 5.56 13.15 -16.93
CA ARG A 188 5.11 14.50 -16.58
C ARG A 188 4.34 14.43 -15.27
N PHE A 189 4.91 15.01 -14.21
CA PHE A 189 4.36 14.91 -12.85
C PHE A 189 2.88 15.31 -12.76
N PHE A 190 2.48 16.39 -13.45
CA PHE A 190 1.09 16.86 -13.46
C PHE A 190 0.07 15.81 -13.98
N GLU A 191 0.47 14.95 -14.92
CA GLU A 191 -0.40 13.88 -15.45
C GLU A 191 -0.60 12.75 -14.41
N VAL A 192 0.36 12.57 -13.50
CA VAL A 192 0.36 11.56 -12.44
C VAL A 192 -0.35 12.06 -11.17
N THR A 193 -0.34 13.37 -10.90
CA THR A 193 -0.84 13.96 -9.64
C THR A 193 -2.25 13.52 -9.27
N ARG A 194 -3.19 13.46 -10.23
CA ARG A 194 -4.58 13.02 -9.95
C ARG A 194 -4.66 11.56 -9.48
N TYR A 195 -3.79 10.71 -10.00
CA TYR A 195 -3.72 9.30 -9.63
C TYR A 195 -3.11 9.12 -8.24
N LEU A 196 -2.02 9.85 -7.98
CA LEU A 196 -1.40 9.90 -6.66
C LEU A 196 -2.37 10.44 -5.60
N ALA A 197 -3.10 11.52 -5.90
CA ALA A 197 -4.12 12.06 -4.99
C ALA A 197 -5.25 11.05 -4.71
N THR A 198 -5.65 10.27 -5.73
CA THR A 198 -6.65 9.21 -5.57
C THR A 198 -6.11 8.07 -4.68
N ALA A 199 -4.85 7.68 -4.86
CA ALA A 199 -4.19 6.67 -4.04
C ALA A 199 -4.08 7.11 -2.57
N ILE A 200 -3.63 8.33 -2.32
CA ILE A 200 -3.56 8.94 -0.98
C ILE A 200 -4.94 8.98 -0.33
N GLY A 201 -5.97 9.42 -1.08
CA GLY A 201 -7.34 9.48 -0.57
C GLY A 201 -7.92 8.10 -0.23
N LEU A 202 -7.67 7.10 -1.08
CA LEU A 202 -8.08 5.71 -0.82
C LEU A 202 -7.40 5.16 0.45
N HIS A 203 -6.10 5.42 0.60
CA HIS A 203 -5.35 4.99 1.78
C HIS A 203 -5.81 5.71 3.05
N ALA A 204 -6.00 7.03 3.01
CA ALA A 204 -6.54 7.80 4.13
C ALA A 204 -7.94 7.31 4.55
N LEU A 205 -8.81 7.00 3.58
CA LEU A 205 -10.14 6.45 3.85
C LEU A 205 -10.06 5.07 4.52
N PHE A 206 -9.14 4.21 4.06
CA PHE A 206 -8.91 2.91 4.71
C PHE A 206 -8.43 3.10 6.14
N ASN A 207 -7.45 3.97 6.37
CA ASN A 207 -6.93 4.23 7.72
C ASN A 207 -8.02 4.76 8.64
N PHE A 208 -8.89 5.65 8.14
CA PHE A 208 -10.04 6.13 8.89
C PHE A 208 -11.01 5.00 9.28
N LEU A 209 -11.37 4.14 8.32
CA LEU A 209 -12.27 3.01 8.59
C LEU A 209 -11.63 1.97 9.53
N SER A 210 -10.32 1.73 9.39
CA SER A 210 -9.55 0.79 10.21
C SER A 210 -9.35 1.29 11.65
N ALA A 211 -9.05 2.58 11.83
CA ALA A 211 -8.88 3.23 13.14
C ALA A 211 -10.21 3.69 13.77
N SER A 212 -11.34 3.37 13.16
CA SER A 212 -12.66 3.85 13.60
C SER A 212 -13.04 3.42 15.03
N SER A 213 -12.45 2.37 15.56
CA SER A 213 -12.64 1.93 16.96
C SER A 213 -12.11 2.95 17.96
N MET A 214 -11.07 3.70 17.60
CA MET A 214 -10.51 4.76 18.43
C MET A 214 -11.45 5.97 18.52
N LEU A 215 -12.33 6.15 17.53
CA LEU A 215 -13.21 7.32 17.42
C LEU A 215 -14.65 7.04 17.88
N PHE A 216 -15.15 5.82 17.61
CA PHE A 216 -16.57 5.48 17.76
C PHE A 216 -16.84 4.27 18.66
N GLY A 217 -15.80 3.66 19.23
CA GLY A 217 -15.89 2.45 20.03
C GLY A 217 -15.97 1.15 19.22
N SER A 218 -15.81 0.01 19.88
CA SER A 218 -15.61 -1.31 19.25
C SER A 218 -16.81 -1.79 18.43
N THR A 219 -18.04 -1.54 18.88
CA THR A 219 -19.26 -1.97 18.18
C THR A 219 -19.43 -1.24 16.84
N ALA A 220 -19.28 0.08 16.82
CA ALA A 220 -19.39 0.88 15.60
C ALA A 220 -18.27 0.53 14.60
N ALA A 221 -17.05 0.32 15.10
CA ALA A 221 -15.91 -0.05 14.26
C ALA A 221 -16.06 -1.39 13.57
N THR A 222 -16.60 -2.40 14.27
CA THR A 222 -16.87 -3.71 13.67
C THR A 222 -17.87 -3.60 12.51
N GLY A 223 -18.89 -2.74 12.66
CA GLY A 223 -19.84 -2.41 11.59
C GLY A 223 -19.17 -1.72 10.40
N LEU A 224 -18.32 -0.72 10.64
CA LEU A 224 -17.60 0.01 9.58
C LEU A 224 -16.61 -0.89 8.83
N LEU A 225 -15.87 -1.75 9.54
CA LEU A 225 -14.97 -2.74 8.94
C LEU A 225 -15.73 -3.73 8.04
N GLY A 226 -16.81 -4.32 8.54
CA GLY A 226 -17.57 -5.34 7.79
C GLY A 226 -18.42 -4.77 6.64
N LEU A 227 -19.13 -3.67 6.88
CA LEU A 227 -20.13 -3.14 5.94
C LEU A 227 -19.56 -2.14 4.94
N MET A 228 -18.41 -1.52 5.23
CA MET A 228 -17.82 -0.50 4.34
C MET A 228 -16.46 -0.91 3.81
N LEU A 229 -15.52 -1.33 4.68
CA LEU A 229 -14.14 -1.56 4.26
C LEU A 229 -14.00 -2.78 3.34
N ILE A 230 -14.62 -3.91 3.68
CA ILE A 230 -14.57 -5.12 2.86
C ILE A 230 -15.20 -4.88 1.46
N PRO A 231 -16.42 -4.32 1.34
CA PRO A 231 -16.99 -3.98 0.04
C PRO A 231 -16.16 -2.97 -0.75
N LEU A 232 -15.56 -1.98 -0.08
CA LEU A 232 -14.68 -1.00 -0.72
C LEU A 232 -13.47 -1.68 -1.37
N ILE A 233 -12.74 -2.51 -0.61
CA ILE A 233 -11.58 -3.24 -1.13
C ILE A 233 -12.00 -4.16 -2.28
N TYR A 234 -13.10 -4.90 -2.13
CA TYR A 234 -13.62 -5.76 -3.20
C TYR A 234 -13.97 -4.96 -4.46
N LEU A 235 -14.65 -3.82 -4.32
CA LEU A 235 -15.01 -2.95 -5.44
C LEU A 235 -13.77 -2.40 -6.15
N VAL A 236 -12.81 -1.86 -5.41
CA VAL A 236 -11.57 -1.31 -5.97
C VAL A 236 -10.78 -2.40 -6.69
N LEU A 237 -10.59 -3.57 -6.06
CA LEU A 237 -9.85 -4.68 -6.64
C LEU A 237 -10.52 -5.22 -7.91
N THR A 238 -11.84 -5.36 -7.92
CA THR A 238 -12.59 -5.79 -9.11
C THR A 238 -12.56 -4.76 -10.23
N ARG A 239 -12.56 -3.46 -9.90
CA ARG A 239 -12.39 -2.38 -10.89
C ARG A 239 -11.00 -2.40 -11.48
N ILE A 240 -9.95 -2.54 -10.66
CA ILE A 240 -8.57 -2.66 -11.11
C ILE A 240 -8.43 -3.88 -12.03
N ARG A 241 -8.85 -5.07 -11.59
CA ARG A 241 -8.79 -6.29 -12.41
C ARG A 241 -9.51 -6.14 -13.76
N LYS A 242 -10.73 -5.58 -13.76
CA LYS A 242 -11.48 -5.34 -15.00
C LYS A 242 -10.75 -4.36 -15.91
N TYR A 243 -10.17 -3.31 -15.35
CA TYR A 243 -9.48 -2.28 -16.13
C TYR A 243 -8.15 -2.80 -16.70
N THR A 244 -7.38 -3.57 -15.93
CA THR A 244 -6.19 -4.30 -16.42
C THR A 244 -6.55 -5.20 -17.59
N ALA A 245 -7.59 -6.03 -17.46
CA ALA A 245 -8.03 -6.92 -18.54
C ALA A 245 -8.58 -6.19 -19.79
N LEU A 246 -9.09 -4.96 -19.62
CA LEU A 246 -9.55 -4.14 -20.74
C LEU A 246 -8.36 -3.52 -21.50
N LEU A 247 -7.33 -3.09 -20.77
CA LEU A 247 -6.10 -2.55 -21.36
C LEU A 247 -5.33 -3.66 -22.10
N ASP A 248 -5.14 -4.81 -21.45
CA ASP A 248 -4.48 -6.01 -22.00
C ASP A 248 -5.11 -6.50 -23.32
N LYS A 249 -6.46 -6.49 -23.41
CA LYS A 249 -7.16 -6.83 -24.66
C LYS A 249 -7.11 -5.74 -25.73
N GLY A 250 -6.87 -4.50 -25.33
CA GLY A 250 -6.74 -3.35 -26.24
C GLY A 250 -5.32 -3.20 -26.80
N GLY A 251 -4.33 -3.80 -26.14
CA GLY A 251 -2.94 -3.85 -26.57
C GLY A 251 -2.67 -4.90 -27.65
N PRO A 252 -1.57 -4.78 -28.41
CA PRO A 252 -1.14 -5.82 -29.32
C PRO A 252 -0.65 -7.03 -28.52
N CYS A 253 -1.45 -8.11 -28.52
CA CYS A 253 -0.98 -9.41 -28.08
C CYS A 253 0.15 -9.87 -29.00
N ASN A 254 1.40 -9.62 -28.62
CA ASN A 254 2.53 -10.12 -29.38
C ASN A 254 2.53 -11.65 -29.25
N ALA A 255 2.06 -12.33 -30.29
CA ALA A 255 2.21 -13.76 -30.44
C ALA A 255 3.70 -14.07 -30.67
N GLY A 256 4.51 -14.08 -29.61
CA GLY A 256 5.92 -14.44 -29.73
C GLY A 256 6.80 -13.94 -28.59
N GLY A 257 7.13 -14.84 -27.68
CA GLY A 257 8.22 -14.77 -26.72
C GLY A 257 8.57 -16.18 -26.28
#